data_AF-A0A3B9A400-F1
#
_entry.id   AF-A0A3B9A400-F1
#
_cell.length_a   1.000
_cell.length_b   1.000
_cell.length_c   1.000
_cell.angle_alpha   90.00
_cell.angle_beta   90.00
_cell.angle_gamma   90.00
#
_symmetry.space_group_name_H-M   'P 1'
#
loop_
_entity.id
_entity.type
_entity.pdbx_description
1 polymer ?
#
loop_
_entity_poly.entity_id
_entity_poly.type
_entity_poly.pdbx_seq_one_letter_code
_entity_poly.pdbx_strand_id
1 'polypeptide(L)'
;MINTKSIQFIQWSAYYLLVLGVIYIGLILGGIISRDPQTGFIRDGVRIFMEIVTILSAFGFLFFALSIKNLSTSVNNFLAEISVIFMTLLVSLTSIVHFVSITVTTQIVNHAALLSPVFSLSWPSLLLSIDILAWHIFFGLAFIFLGFSLTPIKELSQTRFIIVLSGIVALLGLIALPLNDMALRFIGIFGYTVMPIISIIFLLNKIDKIKNPSKQLTPC
;
A
#
# COMPACT_ATOMS: atom_id res chain seq x y z
N MET A 1 -15.07 -10.49 23.24
CA MET A 1 -15.77 -10.82 21.96
C MET A 1 -15.56 -9.66 21.00
N ILE A 2 -15.15 -9.94 19.76
CA ILE A 2 -14.95 -8.88 18.75
C ILE A 2 -16.31 -8.48 18.18
N ASN A 3 -16.56 -7.18 18.08
CA ASN A 3 -17.81 -6.62 17.57
C ASN A 3 -18.01 -7.02 16.10
N THR A 4 -19.21 -7.47 15.73
CA THR A 4 -19.58 -7.83 14.35
C THR A 4 -19.38 -6.67 13.37
N LYS A 5 -19.59 -5.43 13.82
CA LYS A 5 -19.30 -4.22 13.01
C LYS A 5 -17.81 -4.09 12.69
N SER A 6 -16.92 -4.42 13.63
CA SER A 6 -15.47 -4.39 13.39
C SER A 6 -15.06 -5.41 12.34
N ILE A 7 -15.66 -6.61 12.36
CA ILE A 7 -15.42 -7.66 11.35
C ILE A 7 -15.87 -7.21 9.96
N GLN A 8 -17.06 -6.62 9.86
CA GLN A 8 -17.57 -6.08 8.60
C GLN A 8 -16.65 -4.99 8.04
N PHE A 9 -16.15 -4.09 8.89
CA PHE A 9 -15.25 -3.04 8.47
C PHE A 9 -13.92 -3.58 7.91
N ILE A 10 -13.37 -4.64 8.52
CA ILE A 10 -12.18 -5.34 8.01
C ILE A 10 -12.45 -5.98 6.65
N GLN A 11 -13.60 -6.65 6.49
CA GLN A 11 -13.98 -7.25 5.22
C GLN A 11 -14.13 -6.20 4.12
N TRP A 12 -14.77 -5.07 4.41
CA TRP A 12 -14.96 -3.99 3.45
C TRP A 12 -13.63 -3.35 3.01
N SER A 13 -12.74 -3.04 3.96
CA SER A 13 -11.42 -2.48 3.63
C SER A 13 -10.56 -3.47 2.84
N ALA A 14 -10.63 -4.76 3.18
CA ALA A 14 -9.97 -5.84 2.45
C ALA A 14 -10.47 -5.96 1.01
N TYR A 15 -11.79 -6.06 0.80
CA TYR A 15 -12.35 -6.16 -0.55
C TYR A 15 -12.09 -4.91 -1.38
N TYR A 16 -12.15 -3.73 -0.77
CA TYR A 16 -11.79 -2.48 -1.43
C TYR A 16 -10.37 -2.51 -2.00
N LEU A 17 -9.38 -2.93 -1.19
CA LEU A 17 -8.00 -3.07 -1.63
C LEU A 17 -7.81 -4.16 -2.70
N LEU A 18 -8.53 -5.28 -2.61
CA LEU A 18 -8.48 -6.32 -3.65
C LEU A 18 -9.01 -5.79 -4.99
N VAL A 19 -10.14 -5.09 -4.98
CA VAL A 19 -10.74 -4.49 -6.19
C VAL A 19 -9.82 -3.46 -6.79
N LEU A 20 -9.27 -2.54 -5.98
CA LEU A 20 -8.30 -1.55 -6.46
C LEU A 20 -7.03 -2.21 -7.01
N GLY A 21 -6.53 -3.27 -6.36
CA GLY A 21 -5.37 -4.02 -6.85
C GLY A 21 -5.61 -4.62 -8.23
N VAL A 22 -6.78 -5.22 -8.46
CA VAL A 22 -7.17 -5.76 -9.79
C VAL A 22 -7.27 -4.64 -10.82
N ILE A 23 -7.93 -3.52 -10.48
CA ILE A 23 -8.02 -2.35 -11.36
C ILE A 23 -6.63 -1.83 -11.72
N TYR A 24 -5.75 -1.69 -10.73
CA TYR A 24 -4.40 -1.17 -10.91
C TYR A 24 -3.56 -2.07 -11.83
N ILE A 25 -3.61 -3.39 -11.65
CA ILE A 25 -2.97 -4.35 -12.57
C ILE A 25 -3.50 -4.17 -13.99
N GLY A 26 -4.84 -4.04 -14.15
CA GLY A 26 -5.45 -3.77 -15.45
C GLY A 26 -4.95 -2.47 -16.09
N LEU A 27 -4.80 -1.40 -15.29
CA LEU A 27 -4.27 -0.12 -15.75
C LEU A 27 -2.79 -0.20 -16.13
N ILE A 28 -1.96 -0.95 -15.40
CA ILE A 28 -0.57 -1.20 -15.78
C ILE A 28 -0.50 -1.92 -17.13
N LEU A 29 -1.26 -3.01 -17.29
CA LEU A 29 -1.30 -3.77 -18.54
C LEU A 29 -1.78 -2.88 -19.70
N GLY A 30 -2.87 -2.12 -19.48
CA GLY A 30 -3.37 -1.14 -20.44
C GLY A 30 -2.35 -0.03 -20.74
N GLY A 31 -1.59 0.42 -19.75
CA GLY A 31 -0.53 1.42 -19.90
C GLY A 31 0.63 0.91 -20.75
N ILE A 32 1.04 -0.35 -20.55
CA ILE A 32 2.07 -1.01 -21.38
C ILE A 32 1.59 -1.13 -22.83
N ILE A 33 0.34 -1.52 -23.06
CA ILE A 33 -0.24 -1.67 -24.41
C ILE A 33 -0.43 -0.32 -25.11
N SER A 34 -0.84 0.71 -24.36
CA SER A 34 -1.14 2.05 -24.89
C SER A 34 0.07 2.99 -24.92
N ARG A 35 1.25 2.46 -24.61
CA ARG A 35 2.51 3.21 -24.61
C ARG A 35 2.82 3.71 -26.01
N ASP A 36 3.15 5.00 -26.13
CA ASP A 36 3.60 5.59 -27.37
C ASP A 36 4.91 4.92 -27.83
N PRO A 37 4.99 4.36 -29.05
CA PRO A 37 6.18 3.63 -29.51
C PRO A 37 7.42 4.51 -29.69
N GLN A 38 7.26 5.82 -29.90
CA GLN A 38 8.35 6.75 -30.18
C GLN A 38 8.91 7.36 -28.90
N THR A 39 8.04 7.71 -27.95
CA THR A 39 8.43 8.42 -26.72
C THR A 39 8.41 7.53 -25.49
N GLY A 40 7.72 6.39 -25.56
CA GLY A 40 7.58 5.50 -24.42
C GLY A 40 6.68 6.06 -23.31
N PHE A 41 5.90 7.11 -23.54
CA PHE A 41 4.95 7.62 -22.55
C PHE A 41 3.61 6.89 -22.64
N ILE A 42 2.98 6.66 -21.49
CA ILE A 42 1.61 6.16 -21.41
C ILE A 42 0.66 7.30 -21.79
N ARG A 43 -0.34 7.02 -22.63
CA ARG A 43 -1.36 8.02 -23.02
C ARG A 43 -2.00 8.68 -21.79
N ASP A 44 -2.23 9.99 -21.88
CA ASP A 44 -2.64 10.85 -20.76
C ASP A 44 -3.86 10.34 -19.97
N GLY A 45 -4.83 9.73 -20.64
CA GLY A 45 -6.02 9.18 -19.97
C GLY A 45 -5.69 8.04 -18.99
N VAL A 46 -4.92 7.04 -19.42
CA VAL A 46 -4.54 5.89 -18.57
C VAL A 46 -3.66 6.36 -17.42
N ARG A 47 -2.75 7.32 -17.68
CA ARG A 47 -1.93 7.94 -16.64
C ARG A 47 -2.78 8.55 -15.53
N ILE A 48 -3.75 9.42 -15.85
CA ILE A 48 -4.61 10.06 -14.85
C ILE A 48 -5.37 9.02 -14.02
N PHE A 49 -5.89 7.96 -14.65
CA PHE A 49 -6.56 6.88 -13.92
C PHE A 49 -5.62 6.15 -12.96
N MET A 50 -4.38 5.88 -13.37
CA MET A 50 -3.38 5.28 -12.47
C MET A 50 -3.11 6.17 -11.26
N GLU A 51 -2.90 7.47 -11.47
CA GLU A 51 -2.67 8.43 -10.39
C GLU A 51 -3.84 8.44 -9.38
N ILE A 52 -5.09 8.47 -9.87
CA ILE A 52 -6.30 8.42 -9.02
C ILE A 52 -6.37 7.10 -8.25
N VAL A 53 -6.16 5.96 -8.93
CA VAL A 53 -6.21 4.64 -8.28
C VAL A 53 -5.12 4.51 -7.22
N THR A 54 -3.94 5.10 -7.42
CA THR A 54 -2.87 5.09 -6.41
C THR A 54 -3.26 5.90 -5.17
N ILE A 55 -3.86 7.09 -5.34
CA ILE A 55 -4.40 7.89 -4.23
C ILE A 55 -5.46 7.08 -3.46
N LEU A 56 -6.43 6.51 -4.17
CA LEU A 56 -7.49 5.69 -3.58
C LEU A 56 -6.92 4.46 -2.84
N SER A 57 -5.87 3.84 -3.39
CA SER A 57 -5.20 2.69 -2.76
C SER A 57 -4.54 3.08 -1.44
N ALA A 58 -3.90 4.25 -1.36
CA ALA A 58 -3.35 4.75 -0.11
C ALA A 58 -4.43 4.93 0.97
N PHE A 59 -5.58 5.53 0.62
CA PHE A 59 -6.73 5.60 1.54
C PHE A 59 -7.24 4.22 1.94
N GLY A 60 -7.28 3.27 0.99
CA GLY A 60 -7.61 1.87 1.26
C GLY A 60 -6.70 1.24 2.31
N PHE A 61 -5.39 1.46 2.23
CA PHE A 61 -4.42 0.97 3.21
C PHE A 61 -4.59 1.63 4.58
N LEU A 62 -4.92 2.92 4.64
CA LEU A 62 -5.25 3.58 5.89
C LEU A 62 -6.52 2.99 6.54
N PHE A 63 -7.59 2.78 5.76
CA PHE A 63 -8.80 2.13 6.25
C PHE A 63 -8.54 0.70 6.69
N PHE A 64 -7.68 -0.02 5.99
CA PHE A 64 -7.23 -1.35 6.41
C PHE A 64 -6.51 -1.30 7.75
N ALA A 65 -5.53 -0.40 7.93
CA ALA A 65 -4.82 -0.25 9.20
C ALA A 65 -5.77 0.13 10.36
N LEU A 66 -6.69 1.06 10.15
CA LEU A 66 -7.73 1.42 11.11
C LEU A 66 -8.63 0.23 11.45
N SER A 67 -8.98 -0.60 10.45
CA SER A 67 -9.80 -1.79 10.67
C SER A 67 -9.08 -2.86 11.49
N ILE A 68 -7.79 -3.04 11.26
CA ILE A 68 -6.93 -3.95 12.03
C ILE A 68 -6.67 -3.43 13.44
N LYS A 69 -6.54 -2.10 13.63
CA LYS A 69 -6.46 -1.50 14.97
C LYS A 69 -7.63 -1.95 15.85
N ASN A 70 -8.84 -2.07 15.29
CA ASN A 70 -10.02 -2.54 16.03
C ASN A 70 -9.94 -4.01 16.48
N LEU A 71 -8.98 -4.79 15.98
CA LEU A 71 -8.67 -6.13 16.49
C LEU A 71 -7.63 -6.13 17.60
N SER A 72 -6.79 -5.09 17.67
CA SER A 72 -5.67 -5.03 18.62
C SER A 72 -6.17 -4.96 20.07
N THR A 73 -5.49 -5.68 20.97
CA THR A 73 -5.80 -5.65 22.40
C THR A 73 -5.20 -4.40 23.05
N SER A 74 -5.68 -4.03 24.25
CA SER A 74 -5.17 -2.87 24.99
C SER A 74 -3.65 -2.87 25.19
N VAL A 75 -3.04 -4.05 25.29
CA VAL A 75 -1.58 -4.23 25.46
C VAL A 75 -0.79 -3.74 24.24
N ASN A 76 -1.31 -3.92 23.03
CA ASN A 76 -0.61 -3.61 21.78
C ASN A 76 -1.23 -2.46 20.97
N ASN A 77 -2.21 -1.76 21.54
CA ASN A 77 -2.90 -0.66 20.87
C ASN A 77 -1.93 0.46 20.43
N PHE A 78 -0.86 0.68 21.19
CA PHE A 78 0.20 1.64 20.85
C PHE A 78 0.88 1.32 19.50
N LEU A 79 1.16 0.05 19.21
CA LEU A 79 1.77 -0.34 17.93
C LEU A 79 0.79 -0.14 16.76
N ALA A 80 -0.49 -0.44 16.97
CA ALA A 80 -1.51 -0.17 15.96
C ALA A 80 -1.68 1.34 15.71
N GLU A 81 -1.54 2.18 16.74
CA GLU A 81 -1.56 3.64 16.62
C GLU A 81 -0.38 4.18 15.83
N ILE A 82 0.84 3.71 16.13
CA ILE A 82 2.03 4.06 15.35
C ILE A 82 1.82 3.69 13.87
N SER A 83 1.26 2.50 13.60
CA SER A 83 0.95 2.08 12.24
C SER A 83 0.00 3.06 11.52
N VAL A 84 -1.08 3.48 12.20
CA VAL A 84 -2.04 4.45 11.66
C VAL A 84 -1.40 5.81 11.41
N ILE A 85 -0.49 6.27 12.28
CA ILE A 85 0.26 7.53 12.07
C ILE A 85 1.08 7.44 10.79
N PHE A 86 1.87 6.38 10.61
CA PHE A 86 2.65 6.20 9.38
C PHE A 86 1.77 6.05 8.13
N MET A 87 0.63 5.38 8.23
CA MET A 87 -0.34 5.33 7.12
C MET A 87 -0.93 6.69 6.78
N THR A 88 -1.16 7.54 7.77
CA THR A 88 -1.66 8.89 7.55
C THR A 88 -0.61 9.75 6.82
N LEU A 89 0.67 9.60 7.19
CA LEU A 89 1.78 10.24 6.49
C LEU A 89 1.91 9.74 5.05
N LEU A 90 1.78 8.42 4.83
CA LEU A 90 1.76 7.83 3.48
C LEU A 90 0.64 8.44 2.64
N VAL A 91 -0.61 8.39 3.12
CA VAL A 91 -1.77 8.96 2.41
C VAL A 91 -1.55 10.42 2.05
N SER A 92 -1.01 11.21 2.98
CA SER A 92 -0.76 12.64 2.77
C SER A 92 0.27 12.85 1.66
N LEU A 93 1.42 12.18 1.72
CA LEU A 93 2.47 12.32 0.71
C LEU A 93 2.04 11.80 -0.66
N THR A 94 1.43 10.62 -0.71
CA THR A 94 0.91 10.00 -1.93
C THR A 94 -0.13 10.91 -2.59
N SER A 95 -1.06 11.47 -1.80
CA SER A 95 -2.05 12.43 -2.32
C SER A 95 -1.40 13.68 -2.90
N ILE A 96 -0.42 14.26 -2.20
CA ILE A 96 0.31 15.44 -2.69
C ILE A 96 1.03 15.13 -4.00
N VAL A 97 1.82 14.05 -4.05
CA VAL A 97 2.62 13.67 -5.22
C VAL A 97 1.74 13.46 -6.44
N HIS A 98 0.70 12.64 -6.31
CA HIS A 98 -0.15 12.28 -7.46
C HIS A 98 -1.08 13.42 -7.86
N PHE A 99 -1.55 14.25 -6.91
CA PHE A 99 -2.28 15.47 -7.26
C PHE A 99 -1.41 16.47 -8.02
N VAL A 100 -0.15 16.66 -7.61
CA VAL A 100 0.83 17.49 -8.35
C VAL A 100 1.13 16.88 -9.72
N SER A 101 1.27 15.55 -9.83
CA SER A 101 1.48 14.86 -11.11
C SER A 101 0.33 15.09 -12.10
N ILE A 102 -0.91 15.08 -11.61
CA ILE A 102 -2.11 15.35 -12.42
C ILE A 102 -2.19 16.82 -12.83
N THR A 103 -1.96 17.75 -11.91
CA THR A 103 -2.28 19.18 -12.10
C THR A 103 -1.12 20.01 -12.64
N VAL A 104 0.11 19.74 -12.18
CA VAL A 104 1.28 20.58 -12.43
C VAL A 104 2.17 20.02 -13.52
N THR A 105 2.43 18.70 -13.54
CA THR A 105 3.42 18.11 -14.47
C THR A 105 3.06 18.38 -15.93
N THR A 106 1.78 18.31 -16.31
CA THR A 106 1.31 18.63 -17.68
C THR A 106 1.57 20.11 -18.05
N GLN A 107 1.43 21.03 -17.09
CA GLN A 107 1.67 22.46 -17.32
C GLN A 107 3.17 22.75 -17.48
N ILE A 108 4.00 22.10 -16.66
CA ILE A 108 5.46 22.24 -16.71
C ILE A 108 6.03 21.71 -18.01
N VAL A 109 5.57 20.57 -18.51
CA VAL A 109 6.01 20.02 -19.81
C VAL A 109 5.80 21.04 -20.94
N ASN A 110 4.69 21.78 -20.91
CA ASN A 110 4.33 22.72 -21.97
C ASN A 110 4.99 24.11 -21.81
N HIS A 111 5.25 24.57 -20.59
CA HIS A 111 5.66 25.96 -20.34
C HIS A 111 7.03 26.13 -19.67
N ALA A 112 7.59 25.07 -19.10
CA ALA A 112 8.84 25.11 -18.36
C ALA A 112 9.60 23.77 -18.48
N ALA A 113 9.86 23.33 -19.71
CA ALA A 113 10.42 22.01 -20.02
C ALA A 113 11.71 21.66 -19.25
N LEU A 114 12.54 22.67 -18.90
CA LEU A 114 13.75 22.49 -18.08
C LEU A 114 13.46 21.96 -16.66
N LEU A 115 12.28 22.20 -16.12
CA LEU A 115 11.84 21.69 -14.81
C LEU A 115 11.18 20.30 -14.91
N SER A 116 10.88 19.81 -16.12
CA SER A 116 10.17 18.55 -16.33
C SER A 116 10.84 17.35 -15.64
N PRO A 117 12.18 17.19 -15.62
CA PRO A 117 12.81 16.07 -14.91
C PRO A 117 12.51 16.08 -13.41
N VAL A 118 12.48 17.26 -12.77
CA VAL A 118 12.26 17.42 -11.32
C VAL A 118 10.85 17.00 -10.91
N PHE A 119 9.85 17.26 -11.77
CA PHE A 119 8.44 16.94 -11.54
C PHE A 119 7.96 15.69 -12.28
N SER A 120 8.89 14.84 -12.74
CA SER A 120 8.56 13.54 -13.31
C SER A 120 8.45 12.46 -12.24
N LEU A 121 7.86 11.31 -12.57
CA LEU A 121 7.96 10.08 -11.76
C LEU A 121 9.11 9.17 -12.25
N SER A 122 10.10 9.77 -12.90
CA SER A 122 11.33 9.10 -13.34
C SER A 122 12.48 9.43 -12.39
N TRP A 123 13.42 8.50 -12.22
CA TRP A 123 14.60 8.73 -11.40
C TRP A 123 15.68 9.45 -12.21
N PRO A 124 16.40 10.44 -11.65
CA PRO A 124 16.17 11.11 -10.36
C PRO A 124 15.15 12.25 -10.46
N SER A 125 14.24 12.37 -9.49
CA SER A 125 13.26 13.47 -9.42
C SER A 125 12.75 13.71 -8.00
N LEU A 126 12.18 14.90 -7.77
CA LEU A 126 11.61 15.27 -6.48
C LEU A 126 10.36 14.45 -6.18
N LEU A 127 9.43 14.36 -7.14
CA LEU A 127 8.19 13.61 -6.95
C LEU A 127 8.46 12.13 -6.69
N LEU A 128 9.36 11.51 -7.45
CA LEU A 128 9.72 10.11 -7.21
C LEU A 128 10.43 9.90 -5.88
N SER A 129 11.24 10.86 -5.42
CA SER A 129 11.90 10.77 -4.11
C SER A 129 10.89 10.80 -2.96
N ILE A 130 9.87 11.65 -3.05
CA ILE A 130 8.78 11.72 -2.07
C ILE A 130 7.90 10.46 -2.14
N ASP A 131 7.62 9.97 -3.35
CA ASP A 131 6.90 8.71 -3.57
C ASP A 131 7.65 7.52 -2.93
N ILE A 132 8.97 7.46 -3.09
CA ILE A 132 9.82 6.45 -2.46
C ILE A 132 9.76 6.56 -0.93
N LEU A 133 9.85 7.77 -0.37
CA LEU A 133 9.70 7.99 1.07
C LEU A 133 8.34 7.46 1.58
N ALA A 134 7.25 7.76 0.88
CA ALA A 134 5.91 7.32 1.26
C ALA A 134 5.77 5.78 1.21
N TRP A 135 6.08 5.17 0.07
CA TRP A 135 5.80 3.75 -0.18
C TRP A 135 6.86 2.79 0.33
N HIS A 136 8.11 3.21 0.52
CA HIS A 136 9.13 2.32 1.09
C HIS A 136 9.24 2.51 2.60
N ILE A 137 9.41 3.75 3.07
CA ILE A 137 9.65 4.02 4.50
C ILE A 137 8.34 3.99 5.27
N PHE A 138 7.39 4.88 4.96
CA PHE A 138 6.18 5.00 5.78
C PHE A 138 5.27 3.77 5.66
N PHE A 139 5.07 3.24 4.46
CA PHE A 139 4.38 1.95 4.30
C PHE A 139 5.09 0.84 5.07
N GLY A 140 6.41 0.72 4.89
CA GLY A 140 7.21 -0.36 5.45
C GLY A 140 7.14 -0.40 6.96
N LEU A 141 7.37 0.76 7.60
CA LEU A 141 7.21 0.93 9.05
C LEU A 141 5.77 0.68 9.48
N ALA A 142 4.79 1.24 8.79
CA ALA A 142 3.38 1.05 9.13
C ALA A 142 2.99 -0.42 9.15
N PHE A 143 3.38 -1.20 8.14
CA PHE A 143 3.07 -2.63 8.05
C PHE A 143 3.81 -3.45 9.11
N ILE A 144 5.08 -3.15 9.41
CA ILE A 144 5.80 -3.82 10.51
C ILE A 144 5.07 -3.62 11.84
N PHE A 145 4.72 -2.38 12.18
CA PHE A 145 3.98 -2.08 13.41
C PHE A 145 2.57 -2.70 13.41
N LEU A 146 1.88 -2.70 12.27
CA LEU A 146 0.57 -3.33 12.12
C LEU A 146 0.64 -4.83 12.40
N GLY A 147 1.63 -5.51 11.84
CA GLY A 147 1.85 -6.92 12.06
C GLY A 147 2.11 -7.23 13.53
N PHE A 148 3.03 -6.51 14.17
CA PHE A 148 3.31 -6.74 15.60
C PHE A 148 2.11 -6.42 16.51
N SER A 149 1.22 -5.50 16.12
CA SER A 149 -0.01 -5.24 16.86
C SER A 149 -0.93 -6.47 16.96
N LEU A 150 -0.86 -7.38 15.98
CA LEU A 150 -1.64 -8.62 15.92
C LEU A 150 -1.04 -9.77 16.74
N THR A 151 0.10 -9.57 17.42
CA THR A 151 0.80 -10.63 18.17
C THR A 151 -0.08 -11.47 19.10
N PRO A 152 -1.03 -10.89 19.86
CA PRO A 152 -1.88 -11.64 20.80
C PRO A 152 -2.89 -12.59 20.13
N ILE A 153 -3.18 -12.43 18.83
CA ILE A 153 -4.21 -13.20 18.11
C ILE A 153 -3.55 -14.38 17.39
N LYS A 154 -3.55 -15.56 18.01
CA LYS A 154 -2.84 -16.76 17.51
C LYS A 154 -3.34 -17.20 16.13
N GLU A 155 -4.64 -17.07 15.88
CA GLU A 155 -5.31 -17.41 14.62
C GLU A 155 -4.76 -16.60 13.43
N LEU A 156 -4.20 -15.41 13.69
CA LEU A 156 -3.63 -14.50 12.70
C LEU A 156 -2.11 -14.56 12.60
N SER A 157 -1.45 -15.56 13.21
CA SER A 157 0.01 -15.71 13.17
C SER A 157 0.60 -15.69 11.74
N GLN A 158 -0.05 -16.36 10.78
CA GLN A 158 0.36 -16.35 9.37
C GLN A 158 0.15 -14.98 8.72
N THR A 159 -1.04 -14.39 8.87
CA THR A 159 -1.35 -13.03 8.38
C THR A 159 -0.35 -12.01 8.93
N ARG A 160 -0.07 -12.05 10.23
CA ARG A 160 0.93 -11.23 10.90
C ARG A 160 2.29 -11.38 10.25
N PHE A 161 2.76 -12.61 10.05
CA PHE A 161 4.07 -12.86 9.44
C PHE A 161 4.18 -12.23 8.05
N ILE A 162 3.14 -12.39 7.22
CA ILE A 162 3.13 -11.84 5.86
C ILE A 162 3.06 -10.30 5.90
N ILE A 163 2.29 -9.71 6.83
CA ILE A 163 2.23 -8.25 7.03
C ILE A 163 3.60 -7.69 7.44
N VAL A 164 4.30 -8.33 8.40
CA VAL A 164 5.63 -7.89 8.81
C VAL A 164 6.62 -8.04 7.65
N LEU A 165 6.57 -9.17 6.95
CA LEU A 165 7.44 -9.43 5.80
C LEU A 165 7.20 -8.42 4.67
N SER A 166 5.94 -8.08 4.40
CA SER A 166 5.55 -7.02 3.46
C SER A 166 6.24 -5.70 3.78
N GLY A 167 6.23 -5.29 5.05
CA GLY A 167 6.88 -4.05 5.46
C GLY A 167 8.42 -4.10 5.39
N ILE A 168 9.04 -5.23 5.75
CA ILE A 168 10.49 -5.44 5.61
C ILE A 168 10.90 -5.38 4.14
N VAL A 169 10.19 -6.09 3.27
CA VAL A 169 10.47 -6.14 1.84
C VAL A 169 10.32 -4.75 1.22
N ALA A 170 9.30 -3.98 1.60
CA ALA A 170 9.14 -2.59 1.19
C ALA A 170 10.40 -1.74 1.52
N LEU A 171 10.92 -1.85 2.75
CA LEU A 171 12.14 -1.15 3.17
C LEU A 171 13.39 -1.61 2.41
N LEU A 172 13.53 -2.91 2.10
CA LEU A 172 14.66 -3.44 1.34
C LEU A 172 14.80 -2.81 -0.05
N GLY A 173 13.69 -2.35 -0.64
CA GLY A 173 13.73 -1.60 -1.91
C GLY A 173 14.55 -0.30 -1.86
N LEU A 174 14.85 0.25 -0.67
CA LEU A 174 15.70 1.44 -0.52
C LEU A 174 17.16 1.19 -0.88
N ILE A 175 17.60 -0.08 -0.97
CA ILE A 175 18.94 -0.45 -1.45
C ILE A 175 19.20 0.06 -2.88
N ALA A 176 18.14 0.28 -3.66
CA ALA A 176 18.20 0.90 -4.98
C ALA A 176 18.86 2.29 -4.99
N LEU A 177 18.70 3.08 -3.91
CA LEU A 177 19.18 4.46 -3.84
C LEU A 177 20.70 4.56 -3.76
N PRO A 178 21.39 3.96 -2.75
CA PRO A 178 22.85 4.06 -2.66
C PRO A 178 23.57 3.33 -3.81
N LEU A 179 22.93 2.34 -4.43
CA LEU A 179 23.48 1.63 -5.59
C LEU A 179 23.14 2.30 -6.93
N ASN A 180 22.30 3.33 -6.92
CA ASN A 180 21.77 4.00 -8.10
C ASN A 180 21.19 3.03 -9.16
N ASP A 181 20.56 1.95 -8.69
CA ASP A 181 19.95 0.92 -9.52
C ASP A 181 18.46 0.80 -9.17
N MET A 182 17.63 1.47 -9.97
CA MET A 182 16.18 1.48 -9.79
C MET A 182 15.52 0.14 -10.11
N ALA A 183 16.22 -0.82 -10.72
CA ALA A 183 15.70 -2.17 -10.87
C ALA A 183 15.55 -2.87 -9.50
N LEU A 184 16.44 -2.59 -8.55
CA LEU A 184 16.34 -3.13 -7.19
C LEU A 184 15.12 -2.61 -6.43
N ARG A 185 14.57 -1.45 -6.83
CA ARG A 185 13.36 -0.89 -6.22
C ARG A 185 12.16 -1.83 -6.37
N PHE A 186 12.13 -2.65 -7.42
CA PHE A 186 11.04 -3.62 -7.64
C PHE A 186 10.89 -4.62 -6.48
N ILE A 187 11.97 -4.90 -5.74
CA ILE A 187 11.91 -5.69 -4.50
C ILE A 187 10.95 -5.01 -3.51
N GLY A 188 11.12 -3.71 -3.27
CA GLY A 188 10.24 -2.96 -2.38
C GLY A 188 8.83 -2.81 -2.93
N ILE A 189 8.69 -2.57 -4.25
CA ILE A 189 7.37 -2.54 -4.91
C ILE A 189 6.59 -3.81 -4.64
N PHE A 190 7.22 -4.97 -4.75
CA PHE A 190 6.59 -6.25 -4.42
C PHE A 190 6.10 -6.31 -2.96
N GLY A 191 6.84 -5.68 -2.04
CA GLY A 191 6.50 -5.54 -0.64
C GLY A 191 5.21 -4.77 -0.37
N TYR A 192 4.88 -3.73 -1.14
CA TYR A 192 3.65 -2.94 -0.95
C TYR A 192 2.55 -3.16 -2.02
N THR A 193 2.82 -3.98 -3.04
CA THR A 193 1.81 -4.33 -4.07
C THR A 193 1.29 -5.75 -3.93
N VAL A 194 2.16 -6.76 -3.84
CA VAL A 194 1.76 -8.18 -3.88
C VAL A 194 1.59 -8.76 -2.48
N MET A 195 2.58 -8.55 -1.61
CA MET A 195 2.55 -9.09 -0.25
C MET A 195 1.32 -8.64 0.58
N PRO A 196 0.83 -7.39 0.47
CA PRO A 196 -0.37 -6.97 1.18
C PRO A 196 -1.60 -7.73 0.69
N ILE A 197 -1.74 -7.96 -0.62
CA ILE A 197 -2.83 -8.74 -1.21
C ILE A 197 -2.84 -10.17 -0.68
N ILE A 198 -1.66 -10.81 -0.60
CA ILE A 198 -1.53 -12.13 0.00
C ILE A 198 -1.97 -12.09 1.47
N SER A 199 -1.52 -11.09 2.25
CA SER A 199 -1.90 -10.99 3.66
C SER A 199 -3.40 -10.77 3.86
N ILE A 200 -4.05 -10.00 2.99
CA ILE A 200 -5.50 -9.77 2.97
C ILE A 200 -6.25 -11.08 2.70
N ILE A 201 -5.83 -11.87 1.72
CA ILE A 201 -6.45 -13.17 1.41
C ILE A 201 -6.36 -14.10 2.63
N PHE A 202 -5.18 -14.18 3.27
CA PHE A 202 -5.00 -14.97 4.49
C PHE A 202 -5.87 -14.47 5.64
N LEU A 203 -5.98 -13.15 5.82
CA LEU A 203 -6.84 -12.54 6.83
C LEU A 203 -8.31 -12.93 6.62
N LEU A 204 -8.83 -12.77 5.40
CA LEU A 204 -10.22 -13.11 5.06
C LEU A 204 -10.51 -14.59 5.32
N ASN A 205 -9.59 -15.50 4.99
CA ASN A 205 -9.74 -16.93 5.25
C ASN A 205 -9.77 -17.30 6.74
N LYS A 206 -9.30 -16.42 7.64
CA LYS A 206 -9.28 -16.64 9.09
C LYS A 206 -10.34 -15.81 9.83
N ILE A 207 -10.99 -14.86 9.17
CA ILE A 207 -11.93 -13.92 9.78
C ILE A 207 -13.11 -14.64 10.48
N ASP A 208 -13.59 -15.75 9.90
CA ASP A 208 -14.69 -16.54 10.46
C ASP A 208 -14.31 -17.26 11.76
N LYS A 209 -13.03 -17.65 11.89
CA LYS A 209 -12.51 -18.30 13.10
C LYS A 209 -12.42 -17.30 14.26
N ILE A 210 -12.13 -16.03 13.94
CA ILE A 210 -12.10 -14.93 14.90
C ILE A 210 -13.51 -14.55 15.37
N LYS A 211 -14.50 -14.67 14.47
CA LYS A 211 -15.92 -14.38 14.76
C LYS A 211 -16.53 -15.33 15.79
N ASN A 212 -16.18 -16.62 15.74
CA ASN A 212 -16.78 -17.67 16.58
C ASN A 212 -15.73 -18.59 17.22
N PRO A 213 -15.04 -18.15 18.30
CA PRO A 213 -14.01 -18.95 18.97
C PRO A 213 -14.56 -20.26 19.57
N SER A 214 -15.86 -20.36 19.86
CA SER A 214 -16.51 -21.55 20.44
C SER A 214 -16.60 -22.77 19.51
N LYS A 215 -16.41 -22.62 18.19
CA LYS A 215 -16.31 -23.76 17.26
C LYS A 215 -14.98 -24.54 17.37
N GLN A 216 -14.06 -24.13 18.26
CA GLN A 216 -12.83 -24.87 18.56
C GLN A 216 -13.03 -26.03 19.57
N LEU A 217 -14.19 -26.15 20.21
CA LEU A 217 -14.51 -27.25 21.13
C LEU A 217 -15.35 -28.32 20.41
N THR A 218 -14.75 -29.05 19.48
CA THR A 218 -15.18 -30.44 19.21
C THR A 218 -14.05 -31.37 19.62
N PRO A 219 -14.16 -32.04 20.78
CA PRO A 219 -13.23 -33.08 21.15
C PRO A 219 -13.48 -34.32 20.29
N CYS A 220 -12.41 -34.89 19.75
CA CYS A 220 -12.26 -36.33 19.57
C CYS A 220 -11.00 -36.73 20.32
#